data_AF-Q0H8T9-F1
#
_entry.id   AF-Q0H8T9-F1
#
_cell.length_a   1.000
_cell.length_b   1.000
_cell.length_c   1.000
_cell.angle_alpha   90.00
_cell.angle_beta   90.00
_cell.angle_gamma   90.00
#
_symmetry.space_group_name_H-M   'P 1'
#
loop_
_entity.id
_entity.type
_entity.pdbx_description
1 polymer ?
#
loop_
_entity_poly.entity_id
_entity_poly.type
_entity_poly.pdbx_seq_one_letter_code
_entity_poly.pdbx_strand_id
1 'polypeptide(L)'
;MVTSKNLVTLFFVCIVMISSCVYVSMADGESSNAEKVEKAYKSASTDYITCYNDCQKDCSGGYTHCEMKCDEDCTAKLFKERIEKLKI
;
A
#
# COMPACT_ATOMS: atom_id res chain seq x y z
N MET A 1 9.05 27.26 -5.15
CA MET A 1 9.73 26.82 -6.39
C MET A 1 10.61 25.63 -6.05
N VAL A 2 10.23 24.42 -6.44
CA VAL A 2 11.13 23.26 -6.33
C VAL A 2 12.16 23.41 -7.45
N THR A 3 13.36 23.83 -7.09
CA THR A 3 14.45 23.99 -8.06
C THR A 3 14.85 22.62 -8.61
N SER A 4 15.25 22.57 -9.89
CA SER A 4 15.61 21.33 -10.61
C SER A 4 16.59 20.43 -9.85
N LYS A 5 17.49 21.03 -9.04
CA LYS A 5 18.42 20.33 -8.15
C LYS A 5 17.69 19.47 -7.09
N ASN A 6 16.62 19.99 -6.48
CA ASN A 6 15.84 19.28 -5.46
C ASN A 6 15.00 18.14 -6.07
N LEU A 7 14.58 18.32 -7.32
CA LEU A 7 13.79 17.32 -8.06
C LEU A 7 14.65 16.11 -8.42
N VAL A 8 15.89 16.35 -8.88
CA VAL A 8 16.87 15.28 -9.16
C VAL A 8 17.26 14.54 -7.88
N THR A 9 17.52 15.24 -6.77
CA THR A 9 17.81 14.60 -5.48
C THR A 9 16.67 13.72 -5.00
N LEU A 10 15.42 14.17 -5.13
CA LEU A 10 14.25 13.36 -4.76
C LEU A 10 14.16 12.10 -5.61
N PHE A 11 14.39 12.20 -6.93
CA PHE A 11 14.42 11.04 -7.82
C PHE A 11 15.50 10.03 -7.41
N PHE A 12 16.71 10.48 -7.09
CA PHE A 12 17.78 9.58 -6.66
C PHE A 12 17.48 8.89 -5.33
N VAL A 13 16.89 9.60 -4.35
CA VAL A 13 16.47 8.98 -3.09
C VAL A 13 15.39 7.93 -3.34
N CYS A 14 14.39 8.24 -4.17
CA CYS A 14 13.36 7.27 -4.54
C CYS A 14 13.96 6.03 -5.22
N ILE A 15 14.90 6.21 -6.16
CA ILE A 15 15.58 5.11 -6.85
C ILE A 15 16.36 4.25 -5.85
N VAL A 16 17.16 4.85 -4.96
CA VAL A 16 17.95 4.11 -3.96
C VAL A 16 17.05 3.33 -3.00
N MET A 17 15.95 3.93 -2.54
CA MET A 17 14.98 3.27 -1.68
C MET A 17 14.33 2.08 -2.40
N ILE A 18 13.87 2.26 -3.64
CA ILE A 18 13.27 1.18 -4.44
C ILE A 18 14.29 0.07 -4.70
N SER A 19 15.54 0.39 -5.06
CA SER A 19 16.60 -0.60 -5.29
C SER A 19 16.93 -1.41 -4.03
N SER A 20 16.93 -0.78 -2.85
CA SER A 20 17.13 -1.49 -1.59
C SER A 20 15.98 -2.45 -1.25
N CYS A 21 14.74 -2.09 -1.59
CA CYS A 21 13.59 -2.98 -1.41
C CYS A 21 13.61 -4.16 -2.39
N VAL A 22 14.09 -3.96 -3.63
CA VAL A 22 14.14 -5.01 -4.66
C VAL A 22 15.28 -6.00 -4.41
N TYR A 23 16.45 -5.55 -3.95
CA TYR A 23 17.59 -6.45 -3.67
C TYR A 23 17.28 -7.47 -2.56
N VAL A 24 16.48 -7.07 -1.56
CA VAL A 24 16.02 -7.97 -0.48
C VAL A 24 14.99 -8.98 -0.98
N SER A 25 14.20 -8.63 -2.00
CA SER A 25 13.16 -9.51 -2.56
C SER A 25 13.73 -10.58 -3.52
N MET A 26 14.94 -10.38 -4.04
CA MET A 26 15.57 -11.26 -5.05
C MET A 26 16.63 -12.21 -4.49
N ALA A 27 17.04 -12.06 -3.22
CA ALA A 27 18.10 -12.87 -2.63
C ALA A 27 17.62 -14.22 -2.05
N ASP A 28 16.31 -14.49 -2.01
CA ASP A 28 15.76 -15.68 -1.36
C ASP A 28 14.87 -16.50 -2.32
N GLY A 29 15.45 -17.56 -2.89
CA GLY A 29 14.74 -18.78 -3.28
C GLY A 29 13.43 -18.62 -4.06
N GLU A 30 13.59 -18.37 -5.35
CA GLU A 30 12.64 -18.49 -6.47
C GLU A 30 11.55 -19.57 -6.25
N SER A 31 10.27 -19.15 -6.22
CA SER A 31 8.98 -19.90 -6.16
C SER A 31 8.16 -19.84 -4.87
N SER A 32 8.67 -20.27 -3.71
CA SER A 32 7.82 -20.42 -2.51
C SER A 32 7.42 -19.11 -1.83
N ASN A 33 8.29 -18.09 -1.92
CA ASN A 33 8.02 -16.76 -1.38
C ASN A 33 7.12 -15.93 -2.32
N ALA A 34 7.24 -16.11 -3.63
CA ALA A 34 6.42 -15.40 -4.61
C ALA A 34 4.93 -15.77 -4.47
N GLU A 35 4.61 -17.06 -4.32
CA GLU A 35 3.24 -17.53 -4.11
C GLU A 35 2.66 -17.01 -2.78
N LYS A 36 3.48 -16.98 -1.71
CA LYS A 36 3.08 -16.41 -0.42
C LYS A 36 2.81 -14.91 -0.51
N VAL A 37 3.66 -14.17 -1.22
CA VAL A 37 3.49 -12.72 -1.45
C VAL A 37 2.25 -12.47 -2.30
N GLU A 38 2.04 -13.24 -3.37
CA GLU A 38 0.83 -13.12 -4.21
C GLU A 38 -0.44 -13.40 -3.40
N LYS A 39 -0.44 -14.45 -2.57
CA LYS A 39 -1.57 -14.79 -1.71
C LYS A 39 -1.83 -13.71 -0.66
N ALA A 40 -0.77 -13.17 -0.05
CA ALA A 40 -0.88 -12.08 0.92
C ALA A 40 -1.40 -10.78 0.27
N TYR A 41 -0.97 -10.49 -0.96
CA TYR A 41 -1.44 -9.36 -1.77
C TYR A 41 -2.91 -9.53 -2.16
N LYS A 42 -3.29 -10.70 -2.70
CA LYS A 42 -4.69 -11.02 -3.03
C LYS A 42 -5.60 -10.88 -1.82
N SER A 43 -5.19 -11.42 -0.66
CA SER A 43 -5.93 -11.25 0.58
C SER A 43 -6.06 -9.77 0.96
N ALA A 44 -4.98 -8.99 0.92
CA ALA A 44 -5.00 -7.56 1.22
C ALA A 44 -5.93 -6.77 0.29
N SER A 45 -5.88 -7.07 -1.00
CA SER A 45 -6.70 -6.42 -2.02
C SER A 45 -8.17 -6.74 -1.84
N THR A 46 -8.53 -8.00 -1.55
CA THR A 46 -9.92 -8.38 -1.27
C THR A 46 -10.45 -7.65 -0.02
N ASP A 47 -9.69 -7.65 1.07
CA ASP A 47 -10.09 -6.96 2.32
C ASP A 47 -10.30 -5.45 2.08
N TYR A 48 -9.41 -4.84 1.29
CA TYR A 48 -9.51 -3.42 0.91
C TYR A 48 -10.74 -3.15 0.04
N ILE A 49 -10.97 -3.94 -1.02
CA ILE A 49 -12.11 -3.76 -1.93
C ILE A 49 -13.43 -3.89 -1.17
N THR A 50 -13.54 -4.86 -0.27
CA THR A 50 -14.74 -5.03 0.57
C THR A 50 -14.94 -3.80 1.46
N CYS A 51 -13.90 -3.37 2.18
CA CYS A 51 -13.99 -2.17 3.02
C CYS A 51 -14.39 -0.93 2.23
N TYR A 52 -13.75 -0.70 1.08
CA TYR A 52 -13.97 0.46 0.26
C TYR A 52 -15.40 0.50 -0.31
N ASN A 53 -15.90 -0.64 -0.80
CA ASN A 53 -17.25 -0.75 -1.32
C ASN A 53 -18.32 -0.53 -0.24
N ASP A 54 -18.08 -1.04 0.97
CA ASP A 54 -19.01 -0.83 2.08
C ASP A 54 -18.98 0.63 2.56
N CYS A 55 -17.79 1.24 2.65
CA CYS A 55 -17.66 2.66 2.93
C CYS A 55 -18.36 3.53 1.87
N GLN A 56 -18.23 3.20 0.58
CA GLN A 56 -18.89 3.96 -0.48
C GLN A 56 -20.43 3.91 -0.40
N LYS A 57 -21.01 2.77 0.02
CA LYS A 57 -22.47 2.64 0.19
C LYS A 57 -23.00 3.55 1.30
N ASP A 58 -22.23 3.68 2.38
CA ASP A 58 -22.62 4.44 3.56
C ASP A 58 -22.18 5.92 3.50
N CYS A 59 -21.31 6.28 2.54
CA CYS A 59 -20.78 7.63 2.41
C CYS A 59 -21.84 8.61 1.90
N SER A 60 -22.12 9.63 2.71
CA SER A 60 -22.98 10.75 2.35
C SER A 60 -22.12 11.95 1.93
N GLY A 61 -21.72 12.00 0.65
CA GLY A 61 -20.86 13.05 0.09
C GLY A 61 -20.77 13.02 -1.43
N GLY A 62 -20.01 13.96 -2.01
CA GLY A 62 -19.68 13.92 -3.44
C GLY A 62 -18.74 12.76 -3.77
N TYR A 63 -18.77 12.26 -5.01
CA TYR A 63 -17.99 11.09 -5.44
C TYR A 63 -16.52 11.18 -5.03
N THR A 64 -15.83 12.27 -5.37
CA THR A 64 -14.40 12.47 -5.04
C THR A 64 -14.14 12.59 -3.54
N HIS A 65 -15.09 13.13 -2.77
CA HIS A 65 -14.97 13.18 -1.31
C HIS A 65 -15.05 11.78 -0.71
N CYS A 66 -16.03 10.98 -1.15
CA CYS A 66 -16.20 9.61 -0.69
C CYS A 66 -15.04 8.72 -1.12
N GLU A 67 -14.52 8.90 -2.34
CA GLU A 67 -13.35 8.18 -2.82
C GLU A 67 -12.12 8.40 -1.92
N MET A 68 -11.74 9.66 -1.69
CA MET A 68 -10.58 9.96 -0.84
C MET A 68 -10.80 9.52 0.61
N LYS A 69 -11.99 9.78 1.17
CA LYS A 69 -12.28 9.41 2.56
C LYS A 69 -12.27 7.90 2.76
N CYS A 70 -12.92 7.15 1.87
CA CYS A 70 -12.97 5.70 1.98
C CYS A 70 -11.60 5.06 1.73
N ASP A 71 -10.78 5.63 0.85
CA ASP A 71 -9.39 5.18 0.66
C ASP A 71 -8.57 5.36 1.94
N GLU A 72 -8.61 6.55 2.55
CA GLU A 72 -7.90 6.85 3.79
C GLU A 72 -8.38 5.97 4.96
N ASP A 73 -9.69 5.91 5.19
CA ASP A 73 -10.30 5.16 6.31
C ASP A 73 -10.01 3.65 6.21
N CYS A 74 -10.17 3.07 5.01
CA CYS A 74 -9.92 1.64 4.81
C CYS A 74 -8.44 1.28 4.88
N THR A 75 -7.56 2.13 4.34
CA THR A 75 -6.11 1.92 4.46
C THR A 75 -5.67 1.97 5.92
N ALA A 76 -6.13 2.97 6.67
CA ALA A 76 -5.81 3.10 8.09
C ALA A 76 -6.29 1.90 8.92
N LYS A 77 -7.53 1.44 8.66
CA LYS A 77 -8.11 0.27 9.34
C LYS A 77 -7.31 -1.00 9.07
N LEU A 78 -7.06 -1.33 7.80
CA LEU A 78 -6.34 -2.54 7.43
C LEU A 78 -4.89 -2.52 7.90
N PHE A 79 -4.25 -1.36 7.86
CA PHE A 79 -2.90 -1.19 8.37
C PHE A 79 -2.84 -1.44 9.88
N LYS A 80 -3.79 -0.88 10.64
CA LYS A 80 -3.91 -1.12 12.08
C LYS A 80 -4.12 -2.60 12.40
N GLU A 81 -5.07 -3.26 11.73
CA GLU A 81 -5.35 -4.69 11.94
C GLU A 81 -4.14 -5.57 11.61
N ARG A 82 -3.38 -5.23 10.57
CA ARG A 82 -2.15 -5.97 10.22
C ARG A 82 -1.02 -5.74 11.21
N ILE A 83 -0.83 -4.52 11.69
CA ILE A 83 0.15 -4.23 12.76
C ILE A 83 -0.22 -4.98 14.04
N GLU A 84 -1.51 -5.01 14.42
CA GLU A 84 -1.96 -5.76 15.60
C GLU A 84 -1.70 -7.27 15.45
N LYS A 85 -1.92 -7.84 14.26
CA LYS A 85 -1.57 -9.25 13.96
C LYS A 85 -0.06 -9.53 13.99
N LEU A 86 0.79 -8.52 13.81
CA LEU A 86 2.25 -8.64 13.85
C LEU A 86 2.86 -8.37 15.23
N LYS A 87 2.09 -7.78 16.17
CA LYS A 87 2.46 -7.71 17.58
C LYS A 87 2.35 -9.11 18.18
N ILE A 88 3.40 -9.90 17.98
CA ILE A 88 3.71 -11.14 18.71
C ILE A 88 4.01 -10.78 20.17
#